data_AF-A0A5K0YWY6-F1
#
_entry.id   AF-A0A5K0YWY6-F1
#
_cell.length_a   1.000
_cell.length_b   1.000
_cell.length_c   1.000
_cell.angle_alpha   90.00
_cell.angle_beta   90.00
_cell.angle_gamma   90.00
#
_symmetry.space_group_name_H-M   'P 1'
#
loop_
_entity.id
_entity.type
_entity.pdbx_description
1 polymer ?
#
loop_
_entity_poly.entity_id
_entity_poly.type
_entity_poly.pdbx_seq_one_letter_code
_entity_poly.pdbx_strand_id
1 'polypeptide(L)' 'DRTIKVWSLDGISDDAGHVVNFKTKAVVAAHDKDINALAVSPNDAYVCSGSQ' A
#
# COMPACT_ATOMS: atom_id res chain seq x y z
N ASP A 1 9.61 9.54 4.24
CA ASP A 1 8.32 9.18 3.61
C ASP A 1 7.24 9.16 4.68
N ARG A 2 6.10 9.82 4.48
CA ARG A 2 5.11 10.13 5.54
C ARG A 2 3.69 9.68 5.21
N THR A 3 3.50 9.12 4.01
CA THR A 3 2.19 8.84 3.43
C THR A 3 2.14 7.39 3.01
N ILE A 4 1.04 6.72 3.31
CA ILE A 4 0.78 5.36 2.84
C ILE A 4 -0.16 5.46 1.64
N LYS A 5 0.27 4.88 0.50
CA LYS A 5 -0.57 4.73 -0.69
C LYS A 5 -0.83 3.24 -0.92
N VAL A 6 -2.11 2.87 -0.98
CA VAL A 6 -2.54 1.50 -1.25
C VAL A 6 -3.05 1.44 -2.69
N TRP A 7 -2.52 0.49 -3.45
CA TRP A 7 -2.98 0.21 -4.81
C TRP A 7 -3.87 -1.03 -4.82
N SER A 8 -4.88 -1.04 -5.69
CA SER A 8 -5.66 -2.24 -5.96
C SER A 8 -4.93 -3.13 -6.97
N LEU A 9 -4.96 -4.43 -6.71
CA LEU A 9 -4.47 -5.48 -7.60
C LEU A 9 -5.60 -6.08 -8.47
N ASP A 10 -6.80 -5.49 -8.43
CA ASP A 10 -7.93 -5.95 -9.23
C ASP A 10 -7.61 -5.87 -10.73
N GLY A 11 -7.90 -6.95 -11.46
CA GLY A 11 -7.69 -7.00 -12.91
C GLY A 11 -6.25 -7.31 -13.35
N ILE A 12 -5.38 -7.73 -12.43
CA ILE A 12 -4.11 -8.36 -12.79
C ILE A 12 -4.40 -9.77 -13.33
N SER A 13 -3.96 -10.04 -14.56
CA SER A 13 -3.84 -11.39 -15.10
C SER A 13 -2.43 -11.93 -14.86
N ASP A 14 -2.29 -13.24 -14.66
CA ASP A 14 -0.98 -13.92 -14.56
C ASP A 14 -0.15 -13.89 -15.85
N ASP A 15 -0.73 -13.37 -16.95
CA ASP A 15 -0.01 -13.13 -18.19
C ASP A 15 0.96 -11.95 -18.02
N ALA A 16 2.25 -12.28 -17.83
CA ALA A 16 3.33 -11.33 -17.60
C ALA A 16 3.69 -10.45 -18.81
N GLY A 17 2.89 -10.47 -19.88
CA GLY A 17 3.17 -9.78 -21.15
C GLY A 17 2.71 -8.32 -21.22
N HIS A 18 1.81 -7.89 -20.32
CA HIS A 18 1.16 -6.58 -20.42
C HIS A 18 1.47 -5.66 -19.23
N VAL A 19 1.85 -4.41 -19.54
CA VAL A 19 2.01 -3.36 -18.53
C VAL A 19 0.64 -2.98 -17.99
N VAL A 20 0.39 -3.26 -16.71
CA VAL A 20 -0.86 -2.91 -16.02
C VAL A 20 -0.68 -1.66 -15.20
N ASN A 21 -1.58 -0.69 -15.40
CA ASN A 21 -1.65 0.52 -14.56
C ASN A 21 -2.52 0.27 -13.33
N PHE A 22 -1.90 0.30 -12.15
CA PHE A 22 -2.62 0.12 -10.89
C PHE A 22 -3.51 1.30 -10.52
N LYS A 23 -4.73 0.99 -10.06
CA LYS A 23 -5.62 1.99 -9.48
C LYS A 23 -5.27 2.22 -8.03
N THR A 24 -5.28 3.47 -7.60
CA THR A 24 -5.11 3.80 -6.18
C THR A 24 -6.41 3.47 -5.43
N LYS A 25 -6.29 2.67 -4.37
CA LYS A 25 -7.40 2.32 -3.48
C LYS A 25 -7.53 3.30 -2.32
N ALA A 26 -6.40 3.73 -1.75
CA ALA A 26 -6.39 4.69 -0.65
C ALA A 26 -5.07 5.47 -0.57
N VAL A 27 -5.11 6.65 0.04
CA VAL A 27 -3.94 7.47 0.40
C VAL A 27 -4.17 8.04 1.79
N VAL A 28 -3.20 7.87 2.69
CA VAL A 28 -3.29 8.35 4.08
C VAL A 28 -1.98 9.04 4.46
N ALA A 29 -2.06 10.31 4.86
CA ALA A 29 -0.96 10.98 5.56
C ALA A 29 -0.91 10.42 6.99
N ALA A 30 0.03 9.51 7.26
CA ALA A 30 -0.02 8.69 8.47
C ALA A 30 0.78 9.30 9.63
N HIS A 31 1.84 10.05 9.34
CA HIS A 31 2.74 10.61 10.36
C HIS A 31 3.32 11.96 9.91
N ASP A 32 3.81 12.75 10.86
CA ASP A 32 4.53 14.01 10.59
C ASP A 32 6.03 13.81 10.31
N LYS A 33 6.55 12.62 10.67
CA LYS A 33 7.93 12.19 10.47
C LYS A 33 7.99 10.94 9.61
N ASP A 34 9.21 10.50 9.31
CA ASP A 34 9.42 9.42 8.35
C ASP A 34 8.95 8.08 8.91
N ILE A 35 8.19 7.36 8.11
CA ILE A 35 7.74 6.00 8.35
C ILE A 35 8.94 5.08 8.11
N ASN A 36 9.26 4.28 9.12
CA ASN A 36 10.41 3.37 9.11
C ASN A 36 10.00 1.91 9.25
N ALA A 37 8.71 1.64 9.52
CA ALA A 37 8.18 0.29 9.65
C ALA A 37 6.72 0.21 9.17
N LEU A 38 6.35 -0.91 8.57
CA LEU A 38 4.99 -1.25 8.16
C LEU A 38 4.70 -2.72 8.47
N ALA A 39 3.47 -3.02 8.89
CA ALA A 39 2.98 -4.37 9.08
C ALA A 39 1.54 -4.49 8.56
N VAL A 40 1.23 -5.60 7.88
CA VAL A 40 -0.12 -5.94 7.42
C VAL A 40 -0.66 -7.05 8.31
N SER A 41 -1.90 -6.91 8.76
CA SER A 41 -2.55 -7.94 9.57
C SER A 41 -2.70 -9.25 8.76
N PRO A 42 -2.60 -10.44 9.38
CA PRO A 42 -2.72 -11.72 8.65
C PRO A 42 -4.06 -11.97 7.93
N ASN A 43 -5.09 -11.19 8.25
CA ASN A 43 -6.41 -11.25 7.61
C ASN A 43 -6.62 -10.14 6.56
N ASP A 44 -5.54 -9.42 6.18
CA ASP A 44 -5.53 -8.34 5.18
C ASP A 44 -6.46 -7.14 5.46
N ALA A 45 -7.03 -7.05 6.66
CA ALA A 45 -8.00 -6.02 7.01
C ALA A 45 -7.36 -4.71 7.47
N TYR A 46 -6.15 -4.76 8.04
CA TYR A 46 -5.49 -3.62 8.68
C TYR A 46 -4.02 -3.49 8.28
N VAL A 47 -3.55 -2.25 8.34
CA VAL A 47 -2.14 -1.89 8.18
C VAL A 47 -1.74 -1.00 9.35
N CYS A 48 -0.58 -1.29 9.94
CA CYS A 48 0.03 -0.48 11.00
C CYS A 48 1.34 0.14 10.50
N SER A 49 1.61 1.39 10.88
CA SER A 49 2.84 2.09 10.57
C SER A 49 3.57 2.58 11.82
N GLY A 50 4.90 2.46 11.81
CA GLY A 50 5.79 3.00 12.82
C GLY A 50 6.65 4.12 12.26
N SER A 51 6.75 5.22 13.00
CA SER A 51 7.52 6.43 12.65
C SER A 51 8.32 6.92 13.86
N GLN A 52 9.48 7.56 13.63
CA GLN A 52 10.41 8.01 14.68
C GLN A 52 10.38 9.52 14.89
#